data_AF-A0A1B6L487-F1
#
_entry.id   AF-A0A1B6L487-F1
#
_cell.length_a   1.000
_cell.length_b   1.000
_cell.length_c   1.000
_cell.angle_alpha   90.00
_cell.angle_beta   90.00
_cell.angle_gamma   90.00
#
_symmetry.space_group_name_H-M   'P 1'
#
loop_
_entity.id
_entity.type
_entity.pdbx_description
1 polymer ?
#
loop_
_entity_poly.entity_id
_entity_poly.type
_entity_poly.pdbx_seq_one_letter_code
_entity_poly.pdbx_strand_id
1 'polypeptide(L)'
;NLVLTGAFRSSPAPGLLAEGSEPPLAAKRMQLALNYLYSLKSKPENPAYEVVFESELQGAYLDRPTLSAPFGVRAKALLMDLSVKEIKIRRCHQSEIPPWIIINPEFLCTAIKKKALLVQYMCRPFGNL
;
A
#
# COMPACT_ATOMS: atom_id res chain seq x y z
N ASN A 1 -2.63 12.50 -13.26
CA ASN A 1 -1.97 13.26 -14.35
C ASN A 1 -1.54 12.27 -15.41
N LEU A 2 -1.90 12.59 -16.64
CA LEU A 2 -2.07 11.65 -17.73
C LEU A 2 -0.74 11.23 -18.37
N VAL A 3 -0.62 9.93 -18.62
CA VAL A 3 0.30 9.34 -19.60
C VAL A 3 -0.12 9.85 -20.99
N LEU A 4 0.38 11.02 -21.39
CA LEU A 4 0.20 11.60 -22.74
C LEU A 4 1.51 12.20 -23.27
N THR A 5 2.67 11.78 -22.78
CA THR A 5 3.92 11.97 -23.50
C THR A 5 3.88 11.01 -24.69
N GLY A 6 3.70 11.55 -25.91
CA GLY A 6 3.66 10.81 -27.18
C GLY A 6 5.01 10.16 -27.54
N ALA A 7 5.66 9.53 -26.57
CA ALA A 7 6.96 8.93 -26.68
C ALA A 7 6.87 7.62 -27.47
N PHE A 8 7.74 7.50 -28.47
CA PHE A 8 7.86 6.29 -29.27
C PHE A 8 8.14 5.09 -28.35
N ARG A 9 7.67 3.89 -28.71
CA ARG A 9 7.85 2.68 -27.89
C ARG A 9 9.32 2.36 -27.53
N SER A 10 10.29 2.93 -28.26
CA SER A 10 11.73 2.80 -28.04
C SER A 10 12.36 3.87 -27.14
N SER A 11 11.58 4.83 -26.65
CA SER A 11 12.10 5.91 -25.80
C SER A 11 12.60 5.32 -24.49
N PRO A 12 13.82 5.66 -24.03
CA PRO A 12 14.32 5.18 -22.75
C PRO A 12 13.39 5.58 -21.61
N ALA A 13 12.91 4.59 -20.86
CA ALA A 13 11.99 4.80 -19.73
C ALA A 13 12.43 5.89 -18.71
N PRO A 14 13.73 6.10 -18.41
CA PRO A 14 14.16 7.17 -17.52
C PRO A 14 13.88 8.58 -18.06
N GLY A 15 14.09 8.80 -19.37
CA GLY A 15 13.85 10.11 -19.99
C GLY A 15 12.37 10.49 -19.98
N LEU A 16 11.51 9.49 -20.23
CA LEU A 16 10.06 9.67 -20.23
C LEU A 16 9.51 10.04 -18.84
N LEU A 17 10.01 9.39 -17.80
CA LEU A 17 9.57 9.66 -16.42
C LEU A 17 10.03 11.04 -15.94
N ALA A 18 11.22 11.48 -16.35
CA ALA A 18 11.72 12.82 -16.05
C ALA A 18 10.86 13.92 -16.68
N GLU A 19 10.45 13.75 -17.95
CA GLU A 19 9.56 14.68 -18.64
C GLU A 19 8.15 14.70 -18.00
N GLY A 20 7.66 13.55 -17.55
CA GLY A 20 6.36 13.41 -16.89
C GLY A 20 6.31 13.89 -15.44
N SER A 21 7.41 14.40 -14.86
CA SER A 21 7.54 14.69 -13.42
C SER A 21 7.22 13.49 -12.50
N GLU A 22 7.34 12.28 -13.03
CA GLU A 22 6.98 11.03 -12.34
C GLU A 22 8.23 10.41 -11.70
N PRO A 23 8.14 9.85 -10.48
CA PRO A 23 9.28 9.22 -9.85
C PRO A 23 9.74 7.98 -10.64
N PRO A 24 11.04 7.63 -10.56
CA PRO A 24 11.58 6.48 -11.26
C PRO A 24 10.86 5.20 -10.83
N LEU A 25 10.74 4.25 -11.76
CA LEU A 25 9.99 3.01 -11.54
C LEU A 25 10.48 2.23 -10.31
N ALA A 26 11.79 2.25 -10.03
CA ALA A 26 12.37 1.62 -8.85
C ALA A 26 11.79 2.21 -7.55
N ALA A 27 11.72 3.54 -7.44
CA ALA A 27 11.16 4.22 -6.27
C ALA A 27 9.67 3.89 -6.08
N LYS A 28 8.88 3.87 -7.17
CA LYS A 28 7.46 3.47 -7.11
C LYS A 28 7.28 2.05 -6.60
N ARG A 29 8.12 1.11 -7.06
CA ARG A 29 8.09 -0.29 -6.60
C ARG A 29 8.45 -0.41 -5.12
N MET A 30 9.45 0.34 -4.66
CA MET A 30 9.85 0.39 -3.25
C MET A 30 8.70 0.93 -2.38
N GLN A 31 8.09 2.04 -2.79
CA GLN A 31 6.94 2.63 -2.09
C GLN A 31 5.75 1.66 -2.03
N LEU A 32 5.43 0.98 -3.13
CA LEU A 32 4.34 -0.01 -3.16
C LEU A 32 4.63 -1.18 -2.23
N ALA A 33 5.88 -1.67 -2.21
CA ALA A 33 6.29 -2.75 -1.32
C ALA A 33 6.15 -2.35 0.15
N LEU A 34 6.59 -1.15 0.53
CA LEU A 34 6.45 -0.62 1.89
C LEU A 34 4.98 -0.45 2.28
N ASN A 35 4.17 0.17 1.43
CA ASN A 35 2.74 0.37 1.67
C ASN A 35 2.03 -0.97 1.92
N TYR A 36 2.33 -1.97 1.08
CA TYR A 36 1.77 -3.29 1.23
C TYR A 36 2.24 -3.97 2.52
N LEU A 37 3.54 -3.89 2.84
CA LEU A 37 4.10 -4.45 4.07
C LEU A 37 3.44 -3.87 5.32
N TYR A 38 3.28 -2.54 5.37
CA TYR A 38 2.64 -1.86 6.50
C TYR A 38 1.14 -2.13 6.57
N SER A 39 0.46 -2.21 5.42
CA SER A 39 -0.93 -2.65 5.35
C SER A 39 -1.08 -4.08 5.90
N LEU A 40 -0.17 -4.98 5.57
CA LEU A 40 -0.16 -6.35 6.09
C LEU A 40 0.10 -6.36 7.61
N LYS A 41 1.09 -5.59 8.09
CA LYS A 41 1.35 -5.42 9.54
C LYS A 41 0.13 -4.90 10.31
N SER A 42 -0.71 -4.08 9.69
CA SER A 42 -1.94 -3.59 10.32
C SER A 42 -3.05 -4.64 10.44
N LYS A 43 -2.98 -5.74 9.66
CA LYS A 43 -4.03 -6.77 9.51
C LYS A 43 -3.45 -8.16 9.79
N PRO A 44 -3.25 -8.53 11.07
CA PRO A 44 -2.68 -9.83 11.44
C PRO A 44 -3.58 -11.03 11.06
N GLU A 45 -4.88 -10.81 10.86
CA GLU A 45 -5.84 -11.83 10.40
C GLU A 45 -5.65 -12.22 8.92
N ASN A 46 -4.85 -11.47 8.15
CA ASN A 46 -4.60 -11.81 6.76
C ASN A 46 -3.80 -13.13 6.68
N PRO A 47 -4.22 -14.12 5.89
CA PRO A 47 -3.51 -15.41 5.77
C PRO A 47 -2.07 -15.26 5.26
N ALA A 48 -1.75 -14.18 4.54
CA ALA A 48 -0.39 -13.90 4.09
C ALA A 48 0.52 -13.34 5.21
N TYR A 49 -0.02 -12.97 6.38
CA TYR A 49 0.76 -12.38 7.48
C TYR A 49 1.85 -13.34 7.97
N GLU A 50 1.46 -14.56 8.33
CA GLU A 50 2.37 -15.61 8.81
C GLU A 50 3.48 -15.89 7.80
N VAL A 51 3.11 -16.11 6.54
CA VAL A 51 4.06 -16.41 5.45
C VAL A 51 5.07 -15.28 5.23
N VAL A 52 4.67 -14.02 5.41
CA VAL A 52 5.56 -12.86 5.16
C VAL A 52 6.44 -12.54 6.36
N PHE A 53 5.93 -12.65 7.59
CA PHE A 53 6.62 -12.20 8.79
C PHE A 53 7.29 -13.34 9.58
N GLU A 54 6.63 -14.49 9.70
CA GLU A 54 7.03 -15.63 10.55
C GLU A 54 7.85 -16.68 9.78
N SER A 55 7.94 -16.54 8.45
CA SER A 55 8.75 -17.43 7.63
C SER A 55 10.26 -17.23 7.85
N GLU A 56 10.96 -18.34 8.15
CA GLU A 56 12.42 -18.42 8.30
C GLU A 56 13.17 -18.60 6.96
N LEU A 57 12.63 -18.08 5.85
CA LEU A 57 13.27 -18.22 4.53
C LEU A 57 14.49 -17.31 4.33
N GLN A 58 14.82 -16.42 5.27
CA GLN A 58 15.90 -15.44 5.11
C GLN A 58 17.25 -16.13 4.82
N GLY A 59 17.64 -17.12 5.62
CA GLY A 59 18.92 -17.84 5.44
C GLY A 59 19.02 -18.51 4.07
N ALA A 60 17.97 -19.21 3.64
CA ALA A 60 17.97 -19.97 2.38
C ALA A 60 18.17 -19.10 1.12
N TYR A 61 17.80 -17.82 1.17
CA TYR A 61 17.95 -16.88 0.05
C TYR A 61 19.19 -15.98 0.17
N LEU A 62 19.81 -15.87 1.35
CA LEU A 62 21.10 -15.17 1.50
C LEU A 62 22.22 -15.89 0.72
N ASP A 63 22.22 -17.22 0.76
CA ASP A 63 23.25 -18.03 0.09
C ASP A 63 23.04 -18.16 -1.44
N ARG A 64 21.90 -17.68 -1.96
CA ARG A 64 21.47 -17.89 -3.35
C ARG A 64 21.03 -16.58 -4.01
N PRO A 65 21.94 -15.62 -4.26
CA PRO A 65 21.59 -14.29 -4.77
C PRO A 65 21.01 -14.31 -6.19
N THR A 66 21.19 -15.40 -6.94
CA THR A 66 20.63 -15.55 -8.29
C THR A 66 19.14 -15.90 -8.28
N LEU A 67 18.61 -16.42 -7.16
CA LEU A 67 17.20 -16.78 -7.04
C LEU A 67 16.38 -15.55 -6.63
N SER A 68 15.20 -15.41 -7.23
CA SER A 68 14.26 -14.36 -6.82
C SER A 68 13.73 -14.65 -5.42
N ALA A 69 14.14 -13.84 -4.44
CA ALA A 69 13.67 -13.96 -3.07
C ALA A 69 12.17 -13.66 -2.92
N PRO A 70 11.48 -14.34 -1.98
CA PRO A 70 10.07 -14.08 -1.69
C PRO A 70 9.86 -12.67 -1.14
N PHE A 71 8.61 -12.20 -1.17
CA PHE A 71 8.28 -10.83 -0.78
C PHE A 71 8.78 -10.46 0.63
N GLY A 72 8.54 -11.32 1.63
CA GLY A 72 8.95 -11.03 3.02
C GLY A 72 10.45 -10.82 3.20
N VAL A 73 11.28 -11.63 2.52
CA VAL A 73 12.75 -11.48 2.54
C VAL A 73 13.16 -10.16 1.88
N ARG A 74 12.62 -9.86 0.69
CA ARG A 74 12.91 -8.60 -0.02
C ARG A 74 12.47 -7.36 0.77
N ALA A 75 11.31 -7.43 1.42
CA ALA A 75 10.77 -6.33 2.21
C ALA A 75 11.60 -6.07 3.47
N LYS A 76 12.11 -7.13 4.13
CA LYS A 76 13.03 -7.00 5.27
C LYS A 76 14.35 -6.35 4.86
N ALA A 77 14.95 -6.79 3.75
CA ALA A 77 16.16 -6.17 3.21
C ALA A 77 15.94 -4.67 2.89
N LEU A 78 14.82 -4.34 2.24
CA LEU A 78 14.48 -2.96 1.91
C LEU A 78 14.29 -2.06 3.15
N LEU A 79 13.75 -2.60 4.26
CA LEU A 79 13.68 -1.86 5.53
C LEU A 79 15.06 -1.61 6.14
N MET A 80 15.97 -2.58 6.04
CA MET A 80 17.36 -2.45 6.50
C MET A 80 18.11 -1.39 5.68
N ASP A 81 17.99 -1.45 4.35
CA ASP A 81 18.63 -0.50 3.43
C ASP A 81 18.18 0.95 3.69
N LEU A 82 16.90 1.14 4.02
CA LEU A 82 16.32 2.45 4.33
C LEU A 82 16.52 2.88 5.79
N SER A 83 17.16 2.05 6.63
CA SER A 83 17.34 2.31 8.07
C SER A 83 16.05 2.68 8.80
N VAL A 84 14.92 2.09 8.39
CA VAL A 84 13.62 2.40 8.98
C VAL A 84 13.45 1.64 10.29
N LYS A 85 13.36 2.38 11.39
CA LYS A 85 13.10 1.81 12.73
C LYS A 85 11.72 1.15 12.77
N GLU A 86 11.56 0.18 13.66
CA GLU A 86 10.28 -0.47 13.85
C GLU A 86 9.26 0.52 14.43
N ILE A 87 8.21 0.81 13.66
CA ILE A 87 7.11 1.69 14.05
C ILE A 87 5.97 0.83 14.56
N LYS A 88 5.36 1.22 15.68
CA LYS A 88 4.14 0.60 16.18
C LYS A 88 2.97 0.96 15.26
N ILE A 89 2.53 0.01 14.46
CA ILE A 89 1.42 0.19 13.51
C ILE A 89 0.10 -0.12 14.21
N ARG A 90 -0.88 0.78 14.04
CA ARG A 90 -2.23 0.56 14.56
C ARG A 90 -2.89 -0.59 13.80
N ARG A 91 -3.48 -1.53 14.53
CA ARG A 91 -4.28 -2.60 13.94
C ARG A 91 -5.52 -2.01 13.25
N CYS A 92 -5.83 -2.53 12.07
CA CYS A 92 -6.98 -2.18 11.27
C CYS A 92 -7.77 -3.45 11.00
N HIS A 93 -9.04 -3.47 11.36
CA HIS A 93 -9.93 -4.61 11.11
C HIS A 93 -10.60 -4.42 9.75
N GLN A 94 -10.85 -5.52 9.05
CA GLN A 94 -11.63 -5.48 7.80
C GLN A 94 -13.10 -5.23 8.14
N SER A 95 -13.82 -4.41 7.37
CA SER A 95 -15.26 -4.29 7.62
C SER A 95 -15.93 -5.64 7.40
N GLU A 96 -16.72 -6.09 8.38
CA GLU A 96 -17.58 -7.28 8.24
C GLU A 96 -18.67 -7.04 7.20
N ILE A 97 -19.06 -5.77 7.03
CA ILE A 97 -20.04 -5.35 6.04
C ILE A 97 -19.29 -5.12 4.74
N PRO A 98 -19.53 -5.96 3.72
CA PRO A 98 -18.89 -5.75 2.45
C PRO A 98 -19.40 -4.46 1.77
N PRO A 99 -18.57 -3.82 0.94
CA PRO A 99 -18.87 -2.51 0.38
C PRO A 99 -20.14 -2.48 -0.47
N TRP A 100 -20.54 -3.59 -1.09
CA TRP A 100 -21.76 -3.67 -1.90
C TRP A 100 -23.07 -3.70 -1.09
N ILE A 101 -23.01 -3.87 0.23
CA ILE A 101 -24.17 -3.75 1.13
C ILE A 101 -24.27 -2.33 1.70
N ILE A 102 -23.19 -1.54 1.64
CA ILE A 102 -23.18 -0.17 2.15
C ILE A 102 -24.17 0.63 1.33
N ILE A 103 -25.24 1.10 1.98
CA ILE A 103 -26.23 1.99 1.39
C ILE A 103 -25.48 3.24 0.93
N ASN A 104 -25.54 3.52 -0.37
CA ASN A 104 -24.94 4.73 -0.93
C ASN A 104 -25.53 5.94 -0.17
N PRO A 105 -24.70 6.77 0.47
CA PRO A 105 -25.22 7.99 1.07
C PRO A 105 -25.84 8.83 -0.05
N GLU A 106 -27.10 9.20 0.11
CA GLU A 106 -27.72 10.19 -0.76
C GLU A 106 -27.00 11.51 -0.54
N PHE A 107 -26.11 11.86 -1.47
CA PHE A 107 -25.50 13.18 -1.51
C PHE A 107 -26.59 14.17 -1.93
N LEU A 108 -27.28 14.75 -0.94
CA LEU A 108 -28.14 15.89 -1.18
C LEU A 108 -27.24 17.09 -1.52
N CYS A 109 -26.87 17.20 -2.80
CA CYS A 109 -26.11 18.32 -3.36
C CYS A 109 -26.98 19.58 -3.41
N THR A 110 -27.52 20.00 -2.27
CA THR A 110 -27.96 21.38 -2.10
C THR A 110 -26.71 22.25 -1.99
N ALA A 111 -26.72 23.41 -2.62
CA ALA A 111 -25.58 24.30 -2.76
C ALA A 111 -25.11 24.83 -1.40
N ILE A 112 -24.31 24.05 -0.67
CA ILE A 112 -23.64 24.48 0.54
C ILE A 112 -22.39 25.26 0.10
N LYS A 113 -22.43 26.57 0.29
CA LYS A 113 -21.23 27.43 0.21
C LYS A 113 -20.11 26.77 1.02
N LYS A 114 -18.96 26.55 0.36
CA LYS A 114 -17.73 25.95 0.91
C LYS A 114 -17.61 26.16 2.43
N LYS A 115 -18.00 25.15 3.19
CA LYS A 115 -17.50 24.96 4.56
C LYS A 115 -17.21 23.48 4.71
N ALA A 116 -15.95 23.23 5.08
CA ALA A 116 -15.27 21.95 5.06
C ALA A 116 -16.18 20.78 5.47
N LEU A 117 -16.50 19.93 4.50
CA LEU A 117 -17.01 18.59 4.79
C LEU A 117 -15.83 17.74 5.26
N LEU A 118 -15.57 17.79 6.57
CA LEU A 118 -14.83 16.72 7.23
C LEU A 118 -15.74 15.50 7.24
N VAL A 119 -15.56 14.61 6.26
CA VAL A 119 -16.08 13.24 6.34
C VAL A 119 -15.29 12.53 7.44
N GLN A 120 -15.72 12.72 8.68
CA GLN A 120 -15.31 11.85 9.78
C GLN A 120 -16.00 10.51 9.56
N TYR A 121 -15.23 9.52 9.16
CA TYR A 121 -15.60 8.12 9.30
C TYR A 121 -15.70 7.81 10.80
N MET A 122 -16.83 8.16 11.41
CA MET A 122 -17.17 7.66 12.73
C MET A 122 -17.54 6.19 12.57
N CYS A 123 -16.63 5.29 12.98
CA CYS A 123 -17.02 3.98 13.47
C CYS A 123 -18.15 4.21 14.49
N ARG A 124 -19.40 3.87 14.14
CA ARG A 124 -20.46 3.82 15.15
C ARG A 124 -20.06 2.80 16.21
N PRO A 125 -20.25 3.08 17.50
CA PRO A 125 -20.21 2.02 18.49
C PRO A 125 -21.34 1.05 18.17
N PHE A 126 -21.01 -0.23 18.00
CA PHE A 126 -22.01 -1.30 17.94
C PHE A 126 -22.77 -1.28 19.27
N GLY A 127 -24.03 -0.86 19.20
CA GLY A 127 -25.01 -0.97 20.26
C GLY A 127 -25.88 -2.20 20.01
N ASN A 128 -25.74 -3.15 20.92
CA ASN A 128 -26.66 -4.22 21.37
C ASN A 128 -27.91 -4.50 20.52
N LEU A 129 -27.97 -5.72 19.98
CA LEU A 129 -29.17 -6.56 19.91
C LEU A 129 -28.79 -7.97 20.35
#